data_AF-A0A265E5T2-F1
#
_entry.id   AF-A0A265E5T2-F1
#
_cell.length_a   1.000
_cell.length_b   1.000
_cell.length_c   1.000
_cell.angle_alpha   90.00
_cell.angle_beta   90.00
_cell.angle_gamma   90.00
#
_symmetry.space_group_name_H-M   'P 1'
#
loop_
_entity.id
_entity.type
_entity.pdbx_description
1 polymer ?
#
loop_
_entity_poly.entity_id
_entity_poly.type
_entity_poly.pdbx_seq_one_letter_code
_entity_poly.pdbx_strand_id
1 'polypeptide(L)'
;MSRQKKWATGYLVAFIVMIFVNYLTTTNVGGVANNNETIIQPAGFAFSIWGLIYILLFIWIIKAFFAKTWEESVASRLKFWPIVNFMLNALWIIVFTQQWIFASVIVIIALLYTLAEMYTTLTETGYHWFDRLPFSIYFAWVTVATIVNIFNLTEKYNLDGLFGMGELGWTLLILAVATLIGVAIGIYFRDWLYPLIIIWPYFGIYTKNAGEYGSLDIVLLVGSVILLITAIIVIFMKVRSGSGRPAENR
;
A
#
# COMPACT_ATOMS: atom_id res chain seq x y z
N MET A 1 -18.31 -28.10 -5.10
CA MET A 1 -17.30 -27.03 -5.38
C MET A 1 -15.99 -27.36 -4.66
N SER A 2 -14.85 -27.35 -5.36
CA SER A 2 -13.54 -27.69 -4.76
C SER A 2 -13.12 -26.70 -3.68
N ARG A 3 -12.20 -27.09 -2.80
CA ARG A 3 -11.73 -26.26 -1.67
C ARG A 3 -11.14 -24.93 -2.14
N GLN A 4 -10.31 -24.91 -3.19
CA GLN A 4 -9.79 -23.64 -3.74
C GLN A 4 -10.90 -22.72 -4.25
N LYS A 5 -11.91 -23.28 -4.93
CA LYS A 5 -13.03 -22.49 -5.45
C LYS A 5 -13.87 -21.88 -4.33
N LYS A 6 -14.03 -22.56 -3.19
CA LYS A 6 -14.70 -21.99 -1.99
C LYS A 6 -13.99 -20.76 -1.46
N TRP A 7 -12.67 -20.82 -1.30
CA TRP A 7 -11.89 -19.65 -0.88
C TRP A 7 -11.89 -18.54 -1.92
N ALA A 8 -11.71 -18.86 -3.20
CA ALA A 8 -11.74 -17.88 -4.28
C ALA A 8 -13.10 -17.16 -4.37
N THR A 9 -14.21 -17.87 -4.18
CA THR A 9 -15.54 -17.26 -4.04
C THR A 9 -15.63 -16.34 -2.83
N GLY A 10 -15.10 -16.74 -1.68
CA GLY A 10 -15.04 -15.89 -0.49
C GLY A 10 -14.27 -14.59 -0.73
N TYR A 11 -13.12 -14.68 -1.41
CA TYR A 11 -12.33 -13.50 -1.81
C TYR A 11 -13.10 -12.60 -2.76
N LEU A 12 -13.77 -13.18 -3.77
CA LEU A 12 -14.55 -12.43 -4.74
C LEU A 12 -15.72 -11.70 -4.08
N VAL A 13 -16.45 -12.35 -3.16
CA VAL A 13 -17.56 -11.73 -2.43
C VAL A 13 -17.05 -10.57 -1.57
N ALA A 14 -16.00 -10.78 -0.77
CA ALA A 14 -15.44 -9.71 0.07
C ALA A 14 -14.88 -8.55 -0.76
N PHE A 15 -14.26 -8.85 -1.91
CA PHE A 15 -13.79 -7.84 -2.86
C PHE A 15 -14.94 -7.03 -3.46
N ILE A 16 -16.04 -7.68 -3.87
CA ILE A 16 -17.23 -7.00 -4.38
C ILE A 16 -17.83 -6.08 -3.31
N VAL A 17 -17.92 -6.54 -2.05
CA VAL A 17 -18.38 -5.72 -0.93
C VAL A 17 -17.49 -4.48 -0.77
N MET A 18 -16.17 -4.64 -0.80
CA MET A 18 -15.21 -3.53 -0.71
C MET A 18 -15.41 -2.51 -1.85
N ILE A 19 -15.54 -2.96 -3.10
CA ILE A 19 -15.78 -2.09 -4.26
C ILE A 19 -17.13 -1.37 -4.13
N PHE A 20 -18.16 -2.10 -3.72
CA PHE A 20 -19.50 -1.54 -3.56
C PHE A 20 -19.52 -0.45 -2.48
N VAL A 21 -18.86 -0.67 -1.35
CA VAL A 21 -18.71 0.33 -0.28
C VAL A 21 -17.94 1.56 -0.80
N ASN A 22 -16.85 1.37 -1.56
CA ASN A 22 -16.12 2.48 -2.18
C ASN A 22 -17.02 3.34 -3.08
N TYR A 23 -17.85 2.70 -3.90
CA TYR A 23 -18.77 3.39 -4.81
C TYR A 23 -19.94 4.07 -4.09
N LEU A 24 -20.46 3.47 -3.02
CA LEU A 24 -21.62 3.98 -2.28
C LEU A 24 -21.33 5.19 -1.40
N THR A 25 -20.10 5.34 -0.91
CA THR A 25 -19.72 6.54 -0.17
C THR A 25 -19.83 7.76 -1.10
N THR A 26 -20.86 8.58 -0.90
CA THR A 26 -21.26 9.74 -1.73
C THR A 26 -20.13 10.75 -1.95
N THR A 27 -19.16 10.76 -1.03
CA THR A 27 -17.86 11.41 -1.16
C THR A 27 -16.81 10.35 -1.46
N ASN A 28 -16.21 10.36 -2.66
CA ASN A 28 -15.08 9.47 -2.92
C ASN A 28 -13.91 9.85 -1.97
N VAL A 29 -13.08 8.88 -1.59
CA VAL A 29 -11.96 9.09 -0.64
C VAL A 29 -11.05 10.24 -1.10
N GLY A 30 -10.83 10.39 -2.40
CA GLY A 30 -10.03 11.49 -2.97
C GLY A 30 -10.65 12.88 -2.78
N GLY A 31 -11.98 13.00 -2.81
CA GLY A 31 -12.70 14.24 -2.56
C GLY A 31 -12.65 14.64 -1.09
N VAL A 32 -12.79 13.67 -0.18
CA VAL A 32 -12.60 13.90 1.26
C VAL A 32 -11.15 14.33 1.54
N ALA A 33 -10.18 13.67 0.91
CA ALA A 33 -8.77 14.03 1.00
C ALA A 33 -8.48 15.45 0.46
N ASN A 34 -9.14 15.87 -0.62
CA ASN A 34 -8.98 17.24 -1.15
C ASN A 34 -9.47 18.32 -0.18
N ASN A 35 -10.46 18.01 0.65
CA ASN A 35 -10.96 18.94 1.67
C ASN A 35 -10.08 19.00 2.91
N ASN A 36 -9.05 18.14 3.00
CA ASN A 36 -8.11 18.15 4.11
C ASN A 36 -6.93 19.06 3.75
N GLU A 37 -6.73 20.11 4.55
CA GLU A 37 -5.80 21.20 4.25
C GLU A 37 -4.35 20.85 4.59
N THR A 38 -4.11 19.68 5.18
CA THR A 38 -2.77 19.29 5.64
C THR A 38 -1.77 19.19 4.50
N ILE A 39 -0.55 19.67 4.75
CA ILE A 39 0.54 19.73 3.77
C ILE A 39 0.87 18.32 3.25
N ILE A 40 0.88 17.31 4.14
CA ILE A 40 1.22 15.92 3.79
C ILE A 40 0.14 15.21 2.96
N GLN A 41 -1.08 15.72 2.90
CA GLN A 41 -2.17 15.06 2.19
C GLN A 41 -1.94 15.15 0.67
N PRO A 42 -1.81 14.03 -0.06
CA PRO A 42 -1.63 14.07 -1.52
C PRO A 42 -2.87 14.63 -2.23
N ALA A 43 -2.67 15.24 -3.40
CA ALA A 43 -3.75 15.63 -4.30
C ALA A 43 -4.70 14.46 -4.61
N GLY A 44 -6.00 14.74 -4.77
CA GLY A 44 -7.04 13.71 -4.93
C GLY A 44 -6.82 12.75 -6.10
N PHE A 45 -6.13 13.16 -7.17
CA PHE A 45 -5.79 12.26 -8.28
C PHE A 45 -4.84 11.13 -7.85
N ALA A 46 -4.04 11.29 -6.78
CA ALA A 46 -3.15 10.25 -6.29
C ALA A 46 -3.93 9.00 -5.85
N PHE A 47 -5.18 9.15 -5.42
CA PHE A 47 -6.07 8.04 -5.08
C PHE A 47 -6.50 7.19 -6.28
N SER A 48 -6.22 7.61 -7.53
CA SER A 48 -6.45 6.80 -8.73
C SER A 48 -5.67 5.46 -8.71
N ILE A 49 -4.62 5.35 -7.89
CA ILE A 49 -3.89 4.09 -7.67
C ILE A 49 -4.79 2.96 -7.17
N TRP A 50 -5.91 3.28 -6.49
CA TRP A 50 -6.90 2.26 -6.10
C TRP A 50 -7.47 1.52 -7.31
N GLY A 51 -7.66 2.19 -8.45
CA GLY A 51 -8.09 1.53 -9.69
C GLY A 51 -7.10 0.45 -10.13
N LEU A 52 -5.80 0.76 -10.10
CA LEU A 52 -4.74 -0.21 -10.39
C LEU A 52 -4.74 -1.37 -9.38
N ILE A 53 -4.83 -1.07 -8.08
CA ILE A 53 -4.89 -2.09 -7.01
C ILE A 53 -6.09 -3.02 -7.22
N TYR A 54 -7.27 -2.46 -7.48
CA TYR A 54 -8.50 -3.24 -7.67
C TYR A 54 -8.44 -4.13 -8.91
N ILE A 55 -7.91 -3.64 -10.03
CA ILE A 55 -7.71 -4.46 -11.24
C ILE A 55 -6.78 -5.63 -10.95
N LEU A 56 -5.64 -5.38 -10.31
CA LEU A 56 -4.65 -6.42 -10.01
C LEU A 56 -5.17 -7.44 -9.01
N LEU A 57 -5.88 -6.99 -7.96
CA LEU A 57 -6.54 -7.89 -7.01
C LEU A 57 -7.61 -8.73 -7.69
N PHE A 58 -8.41 -8.15 -8.59
CA PHE A 58 -9.41 -8.90 -9.35
C PHE A 58 -8.75 -10.00 -10.20
N ILE A 59 -7.71 -9.67 -10.97
CA ILE A 59 -6.96 -10.67 -11.76
C ILE A 59 -6.39 -11.76 -10.85
N TRP A 60 -5.85 -11.39 -9.69
CA TRP A 60 -5.32 -12.32 -8.71
C TRP A 60 -6.40 -13.27 -8.14
N ILE A 61 -7.58 -12.76 -7.83
CA ILE A 61 -8.74 -13.56 -7.38
C ILE A 61 -9.17 -14.53 -8.48
N ILE A 62 -9.27 -14.05 -9.73
CA ILE A 62 -9.65 -14.87 -10.88
C ILE A 62 -8.64 -16.00 -11.10
N LYS A 63 -7.33 -15.73 -10.99
CA LYS A 63 -6.29 -16.77 -11.06
C LYS A 63 -6.51 -17.88 -10.01
N ALA A 64 -6.99 -17.56 -8.81
CA ALA A 64 -7.26 -18.56 -7.77
C ALA A 64 -8.36 -19.57 -8.16
N PHE A 65 -9.29 -19.22 -9.06
CA PHE A 65 -10.30 -20.15 -9.59
C PHE A 65 -9.73 -21.18 -10.56
N PHE A 66 -8.62 -20.86 -11.23
CA PHE A 66 -7.96 -21.71 -12.23
C PHE A 66 -6.85 -22.60 -11.67
N ALA A 67 -6.56 -22.52 -10.36
CA ALA A 67 -5.63 -23.43 -9.71
C ALA A 67 -6.12 -24.89 -9.81
N LYS A 68 -5.25 -25.81 -10.25
CA LYS A 68 -5.62 -27.22 -10.48
C LYS A 68 -5.75 -27.96 -9.15
N THR A 69 -4.81 -27.75 -8.23
CA THR A 69 -4.80 -28.36 -6.90
C THR A 69 -4.96 -27.31 -5.79
N TRP A 70 -5.22 -27.76 -4.56
CA TRP A 70 -5.30 -26.88 -3.40
C TRP A 70 -3.93 -26.29 -3.09
N GLU A 71 -2.89 -27.12 -3.14
CA GLU A 71 -1.50 -26.79 -2.84
C GLU A 71 -0.92 -25.78 -3.84
N GLU A 72 -1.33 -25.83 -5.11
CA GLU A 72 -0.96 -24.84 -6.12
C GLU A 72 -1.69 -23.50 -5.93
N SER A 73 -2.86 -23.51 -5.27
CA SER A 73 -3.64 -22.29 -5.09
C SER A 73 -3.03 -21.38 -4.04
N VAL A 74 -2.93 -20.10 -4.35
CA VAL A 74 -2.51 -19.06 -3.39
C VAL A 74 -3.46 -19.01 -2.17
N ALA A 75 -4.71 -19.47 -2.34
CA ALA A 75 -5.67 -19.59 -1.26
C ALA A 75 -5.24 -20.56 -0.14
N SER A 76 -4.37 -21.53 -0.44
CA SER A 76 -3.88 -22.49 0.56
C SER A 76 -3.00 -21.87 1.63
N ARG A 77 -2.31 -20.79 1.28
CA ARG A 77 -1.40 -20.05 2.16
C ARG A 77 -2.13 -18.92 2.85
N LEU A 78 -2.82 -18.08 2.08
CA LEU A 78 -3.46 -16.88 2.61
C LEU A 78 -4.75 -17.15 3.39
N LYS A 79 -5.47 -18.24 3.07
CA LYS A 79 -6.68 -18.69 3.78
C LYS A 79 -7.65 -17.52 4.03
N PHE A 80 -7.89 -17.11 5.26
CA PHE A 80 -8.89 -16.08 5.57
C PHE A 80 -8.36 -14.64 5.46
N TRP A 81 -7.04 -14.43 5.38
CA TRP A 81 -6.44 -13.10 5.41
C TRP A 81 -6.98 -12.14 4.32
N PRO A 82 -7.16 -12.54 3.04
CA PRO A 82 -7.67 -11.63 2.03
C PRO A 82 -9.11 -11.19 2.32
N ILE A 83 -9.94 -12.06 2.90
CA ILE A 83 -11.32 -11.72 3.28
C ILE A 83 -11.29 -10.65 4.37
N VAL A 84 -10.53 -10.87 5.44
CA VAL A 84 -10.40 -9.91 6.54
C VAL A 84 -9.85 -8.58 6.03
N ASN A 85 -8.85 -8.63 5.16
CA ASN A 85 -8.26 -7.43 4.57
C ASN A 85 -9.27 -6.61 3.75
N PHE A 86 -10.02 -7.25 2.84
CA PHE A 86 -11.01 -6.53 2.02
C PHE A 86 -12.14 -5.96 2.87
N MET A 87 -12.55 -6.66 3.93
CA MET A 87 -13.55 -6.15 4.88
C MET A 87 -13.02 -4.99 5.71
N LEU A 88 -11.76 -5.03 6.17
CA LEU A 88 -11.11 -3.92 6.85
C LEU A 88 -10.95 -2.70 5.92
N ASN A 89 -10.66 -2.92 4.64
CA ASN A 89 -10.58 -1.84 3.65
C ASN A 89 -11.95 -1.17 3.47
N ALA A 90 -13.01 -1.97 3.30
CA ALA A 90 -14.38 -1.47 3.23
C ALA A 90 -14.76 -0.66 4.48
N LEU A 91 -14.44 -1.21 5.67
CA LEU A 91 -14.66 -0.51 6.94
C LEU A 91 -13.86 0.79 7.03
N TRP A 92 -12.60 0.79 6.58
CA TRP A 92 -11.75 1.97 6.57
C TRP A 92 -12.35 3.09 5.74
N ILE A 93 -12.85 2.78 4.54
CA ILE A 93 -13.52 3.74 3.66
C ILE A 93 -14.69 4.42 4.41
N ILE A 94 -15.50 3.64 5.13
CA ILE A 94 -16.63 4.17 5.90
C ILE A 94 -16.12 5.09 7.02
N VAL A 95 -15.22 4.63 7.89
CA VAL A 95 -14.80 5.44 9.04
C VAL A 95 -13.98 6.67 8.63
N PHE A 96 -13.23 6.59 7.54
CA PHE A 96 -12.46 7.71 6.99
C PHE A 96 -13.38 8.78 6.36
N THR A 97 -14.32 8.37 5.51
CA THR A 97 -15.27 9.30 4.87
C THR A 97 -16.22 9.96 5.86
N GLN A 98 -16.54 9.28 6.98
CA GLN A 98 -17.28 9.86 8.10
C GLN A 98 -16.42 10.74 9.03
N GLN A 99 -15.14 10.97 8.70
CA GLN A 99 -14.21 11.80 9.49
C GLN A 99 -13.99 11.28 10.93
N TRP A 100 -14.19 9.99 11.17
CA TRP A 100 -13.91 9.34 12.46
C TRP A 100 -12.42 9.03 12.58
N ILE A 101 -11.59 10.09 12.65
CA ILE A 101 -10.13 10.01 12.49
C ILE A 101 -9.48 8.95 13.40
N PHE A 102 -9.83 8.92 14.70
CA PHE A 102 -9.27 7.92 15.62
C PHE A 102 -9.63 6.48 15.24
N ALA A 103 -10.89 6.23 14.89
CA ALA A 103 -11.33 4.92 14.40
C ALA A 103 -10.64 4.57 13.08
N SER A 104 -10.46 5.54 12.17
CA SER A 104 -9.77 5.32 10.90
C SER A 104 -8.33 4.88 11.09
N VAL A 105 -7.61 5.42 12.07
CA VAL A 105 -6.25 5.00 12.43
C VAL A 105 -6.21 3.56 12.95
N ILE A 106 -7.13 3.18 13.84
CA ILE A 106 -7.19 1.79 14.34
C ILE A 106 -7.45 0.82 13.19
N VAL A 107 -8.42 1.13 12.32
CA VAL A 107 -8.80 0.25 11.21
C VAL A 107 -7.69 0.17 10.17
N ILE A 108 -7.01 1.27 9.84
CA ILE A 108 -5.92 1.24 8.85
C ILE A 108 -4.67 0.51 9.37
N ILE A 109 -4.38 0.58 10.67
CA ILE A 109 -3.30 -0.21 11.28
C ILE A 109 -3.63 -1.70 11.21
N ALA A 110 -4.87 -2.09 11.52
CA ALA A 110 -5.31 -3.48 11.37
C ALA A 110 -5.24 -3.93 9.90
N LEU A 111 -5.63 -3.06 8.96
CA LEU A 111 -5.53 -3.32 7.52
C LEU A 111 -4.06 -3.52 7.10
N LEU A 112 -3.16 -2.63 7.54
CA LEU A 112 -1.73 -2.70 7.26
C LEU A 112 -1.10 -3.97 7.83
N TYR A 113 -1.49 -4.36 9.05
CA TYR A 113 -1.05 -5.61 9.66
C TYR A 113 -1.44 -6.83 8.81
N THR A 114 -2.70 -6.90 8.36
CA THR A 114 -3.12 -8.01 7.49
C THR A 114 -2.40 -8.01 6.13
N LEU A 115 -2.02 -6.84 5.61
CA LEU A 115 -1.17 -6.75 4.40
C LEU A 115 0.23 -7.28 4.65
N ALA A 116 0.83 -6.93 5.79
CA ALA A 116 2.15 -7.43 6.16
C ALA A 116 2.15 -8.96 6.25
N GLU A 117 1.16 -9.57 6.91
CA GLU A 117 1.00 -11.03 7.01
C GLU A 117 0.84 -11.71 5.65
N MET A 118 0.00 -11.16 4.77
CA MET A 118 -0.15 -11.70 3.41
C MET A 118 1.14 -11.55 2.60
N TYR A 119 1.79 -10.39 2.71
CA TYR A 119 3.00 -10.05 1.97
C TYR A 119 4.20 -10.92 2.36
N THR A 120 4.43 -11.15 3.66
CA THR A 120 5.48 -12.04 4.17
C THR A 120 5.23 -13.47 3.72
N THR A 121 4.00 -13.97 3.90
CA THR A 121 3.59 -15.31 3.46
C THR A 121 3.83 -15.55 1.97
N LEU A 122 3.53 -14.57 1.12
CA LEU A 122 3.74 -14.65 -0.33
C LEU A 122 5.23 -14.56 -0.71
N THR A 123 6.04 -13.90 0.10
CA THR A 123 7.48 -13.76 -0.16
C THR A 123 8.26 -15.02 0.20
N GLU A 124 7.91 -15.68 1.30
CA GLU A 124 8.61 -16.89 1.77
C GLU A 124 8.33 -18.13 0.93
N THR A 125 7.15 -18.19 0.30
CA THR A 125 6.67 -19.42 -0.34
C THR A 125 7.16 -19.64 -1.78
N GLY A 126 7.98 -18.73 -2.32
CA GLY A 126 8.69 -18.93 -3.60
C GLY A 126 7.80 -19.00 -4.85
N TYR A 127 6.56 -18.48 -4.78
CA TYR A 127 5.62 -18.49 -5.90
C TYR A 127 6.00 -17.53 -7.03
N HIS A 128 5.24 -17.61 -8.12
CA HIS A 128 5.37 -16.76 -9.29
C HIS A 128 5.34 -15.28 -8.88
N TRP A 129 6.20 -14.44 -9.48
CA TRP A 129 6.35 -13.02 -9.13
C TRP A 129 5.02 -12.24 -9.11
N PHE A 130 4.06 -12.65 -9.94
CA PHE A 130 2.72 -12.08 -10.02
C PHE A 130 1.86 -12.32 -8.76
N ASP A 131 2.12 -13.36 -7.98
CA ASP A 131 1.33 -13.65 -6.77
C ASP A 131 1.59 -12.63 -5.66
N ARG A 132 2.81 -12.06 -5.62
CA ARG A 132 3.19 -10.99 -4.70
C ARG A 132 2.85 -9.59 -5.24
N LEU A 133 2.93 -9.40 -6.56
CA LEU A 133 2.78 -8.10 -7.22
C LEU A 133 1.59 -7.23 -6.75
N PRO A 134 0.32 -7.71 -6.72
CA PRO A 134 -0.80 -6.88 -6.27
C PRO A 134 -0.62 -6.42 -4.82
N PHE A 135 -0.08 -7.29 -3.96
CA PHE A 135 0.13 -7.00 -2.55
C PHE A 135 1.35 -6.10 -2.32
N SER A 136 2.39 -6.15 -3.15
CA SER A 136 3.49 -5.17 -3.11
C SER A 136 2.98 -3.75 -3.30
N ILE A 137 2.13 -3.54 -4.32
CA ILE A 137 1.56 -2.22 -4.62
C ILE A 137 0.60 -1.80 -3.53
N TYR A 138 -0.29 -2.70 -3.13
CA TYR A 138 -1.30 -2.40 -2.13
C TYR A 138 -0.67 -2.12 -0.76
N PHE A 139 0.34 -2.88 -0.36
CA PHE A 139 1.05 -2.68 0.91
C PHE A 139 1.82 -1.36 0.94
N ALA A 140 2.51 -1.00 -0.14
CA ALA A 140 3.21 0.29 -0.23
C ALA A 140 2.23 1.48 -0.12
N TRP A 141 1.11 1.41 -0.85
CA TRP A 141 0.09 2.46 -0.80
C TRP A 141 -0.54 2.59 0.60
N VAL A 142 -0.95 1.47 1.21
CA VAL A 142 -1.57 1.51 2.56
C VAL A 142 -0.57 1.92 3.63
N THR A 143 0.73 1.68 3.46
CA THR A 143 1.76 2.22 4.34
C THR A 143 1.75 3.74 4.34
N VAL A 144 1.77 4.37 3.16
CA VAL A 144 1.71 5.84 3.07
C VAL A 144 0.37 6.36 3.58
N ALA A 145 -0.74 5.70 3.24
CA ALA A 145 -2.05 6.09 3.74
C ALA A 145 -2.14 5.99 5.28
N THR A 146 -1.53 4.98 5.90
CA THR A 146 -1.45 4.84 7.36
C THR A 146 -0.68 6.01 7.98
N ILE A 147 0.45 6.36 7.39
CA ILE A 147 1.28 7.48 7.82
C ILE A 147 0.49 8.81 7.76
N VAL A 148 -0.16 9.10 6.64
CA VAL A 148 -1.02 10.30 6.49
C VAL A 148 -2.19 10.26 7.48
N ASN A 149 -2.79 9.09 7.71
CA ASN A 149 -3.94 8.98 8.61
C ASN A 149 -3.54 9.22 10.07
N ILE A 150 -2.35 8.77 10.49
CA ILE A 150 -1.75 9.09 11.80
C ILE A 150 -1.41 10.59 11.88
N PHE A 151 -0.86 11.18 10.81
CA PHE A 151 -0.58 12.61 10.76
C PHE A 151 -1.85 13.45 11.02
N ASN A 152 -2.94 13.14 10.30
CA ASN A 152 -4.22 13.83 10.48
C ASN A 152 -4.77 13.66 11.90
N LEU A 153 -4.50 12.53 12.56
CA LEU A 153 -4.86 12.33 13.96
C LEU A 153 -4.03 13.24 14.87
N THR A 154 -2.71 13.33 14.64
CA THR A 154 -1.83 14.19 15.46
C THR A 154 -2.21 15.66 15.32
N GLU A 155 -2.49 16.13 14.10
CA GLU A 155 -2.91 17.51 13.85
C GLU A 155 -4.27 17.82 14.47
N LYS A 156 -5.25 16.90 14.36
CA LYS A 156 -6.58 17.07 15.00
C LYS A 156 -6.49 17.32 16.51
N TYR A 157 -5.46 16.79 17.18
CA TYR A 157 -5.22 16.99 18.60
C TYR A 157 -4.11 18.02 18.90
N ASN A 158 -3.66 18.79 17.90
CA ASN A 158 -2.56 19.76 17.98
C ASN A 158 -1.26 19.17 18.56
N LEU A 159 -0.99 17.91 18.19
CA LEU A 159 0.20 17.15 18.59
C LEU A 159 1.32 17.22 17.54
N ASP A 160 1.06 17.78 16.37
CA ASP A 160 2.04 18.08 15.32
C ASP A 160 3.14 19.05 15.80
N GLY A 161 2.83 19.85 16.82
CA GLY A 161 3.78 20.69 17.56
C GLY A 161 4.53 20.00 18.72
N LEU A 162 4.40 18.67 18.93
CA LEU A 162 5.01 17.97 20.08
C LEU A 162 6.52 18.22 20.26
N PHE A 163 7.23 18.51 19.17
CA PHE A 163 8.66 18.85 19.18
C PHE A 163 8.95 20.31 18.78
N GLY A 164 7.93 21.17 18.71
CA GLY A 164 8.06 22.57 18.28
C GLY A 164 8.37 22.75 16.79
N MET A 165 8.18 21.72 15.95
CA MET A 165 8.56 21.74 14.53
C MET A 165 7.51 22.37 13.61
N GLY A 166 6.26 22.53 14.07
CA GLY A 166 5.12 22.94 13.26
C GLY A 166 4.72 21.91 12.19
N GLU A 167 3.61 22.17 11.50
CA GLU A 167 3.05 21.26 10.50
C GLU A 167 4.04 20.91 9.38
N LEU A 168 4.75 21.91 8.83
CA LEU A 168 5.74 21.70 7.78
C LEU A 168 6.89 20.81 8.29
N GLY A 169 7.48 21.13 9.45
CA GLY A 169 8.59 20.34 9.99
C GLY A 169 8.18 18.89 10.30
N TRP A 170 6.98 18.70 10.84
CA TRP A 170 6.40 17.37 11.06
C TRP A 170 6.19 16.62 9.73
N THR A 171 5.70 17.30 8.69
CA THR A 171 5.53 16.73 7.35
C THR A 171 6.86 16.24 6.78
N LEU A 172 7.92 17.05 6.85
CA LEU A 172 9.25 16.68 6.35
C LEU A 172 9.80 15.45 7.07
N LEU A 173 9.68 15.39 8.40
CA LEU A 173 10.12 14.25 9.19
C LEU A 173 9.39 12.97 8.79
N ILE A 174 8.07 13.04 8.67
CA ILE A 174 7.24 11.88 8.39
C ILE A 174 7.46 11.37 6.94
N LEU A 175 7.69 12.26 5.98
CA LEU A 175 8.11 11.87 4.63
C LEU A 175 9.49 11.20 4.63
N ALA A 176 10.45 11.67 5.44
CA ALA A 176 11.72 10.99 5.59
C ALA A 176 11.54 9.57 6.16
N VAL A 177 10.67 9.40 7.16
CA VAL A 177 10.32 8.07 7.70
C VAL A 177 9.67 7.17 6.64
N ALA A 178 8.74 7.69 5.84
CA ALA A 178 8.13 6.94 4.74
C ALA A 178 9.18 6.47 3.70
N THR A 179 10.16 7.32 3.37
CA THR A 179 11.28 6.95 2.50
C THR A 179 12.12 5.83 3.14
N LEU A 180 12.46 5.94 4.42
CA LEU A 180 13.24 4.91 5.13
C LEU A 180 12.50 3.56 5.18
N ILE A 181 11.18 3.56 5.40
CA ILE A 181 10.36 2.35 5.33
C ILE A 181 10.41 1.75 3.92
N GLY A 182 10.24 2.57 2.88
CA GLY A 182 10.36 2.14 1.49
C GLY A 182 11.69 1.47 1.17
N VAL A 183 12.79 2.07 1.64
CA VAL A 183 14.14 1.53 1.50
C VAL A 183 14.28 0.19 2.24
N ALA A 184 13.89 0.15 3.51
CA ALA A 184 14.01 -1.02 4.36
C ALA A 184 13.24 -2.22 3.80
N ILE A 185 11.96 -2.02 3.45
CA ILE A 185 11.11 -3.08 2.87
C ILE A 185 11.65 -3.52 1.51
N GLY A 186 12.02 -2.58 0.63
CA GLY A 186 12.54 -2.88 -0.69
C GLY A 186 13.81 -3.74 -0.66
N ILE A 187 14.75 -3.41 0.23
CA ILE A 187 16.00 -4.17 0.40
C ILE A 187 15.74 -5.51 1.09
N TYR A 188 15.04 -5.51 2.23
CA TYR A 188 14.84 -6.71 3.06
C TYR A 188 14.08 -7.81 2.31
N PHE A 189 12.97 -7.45 1.67
CA PHE A 189 12.13 -8.41 0.92
C PHE A 189 12.52 -8.56 -0.55
N ARG A 190 13.60 -7.90 -0.97
CA ARG A 190 14.07 -7.84 -2.36
C ARG A 190 12.92 -7.52 -3.31
N ASP A 191 12.20 -6.46 -2.99
CA ASP A 191 11.03 -6.01 -3.73
C ASP A 191 11.23 -4.62 -4.30
N TRP A 192 11.56 -4.57 -5.60
CA TRP A 192 11.81 -3.32 -6.31
C TRP A 192 10.54 -2.49 -6.52
N LEU A 193 9.37 -3.13 -6.51
CA LEU A 193 8.11 -2.46 -6.82
C LEU A 193 7.63 -1.62 -5.63
N TYR A 194 7.82 -2.13 -4.41
CA TYR A 194 7.42 -1.46 -3.17
C TYR A 194 7.93 0.00 -3.05
N PRO A 195 9.24 0.29 -3.17
CA PRO A 195 9.73 1.67 -3.10
C PRO A 195 9.23 2.55 -4.25
N LEU A 196 9.02 2.01 -5.46
CA LEU A 196 8.50 2.80 -6.59
C LEU A 196 7.07 3.29 -6.35
N ILE A 197 6.25 2.49 -5.66
CA ILE A 197 4.86 2.86 -5.39
C ILE A 197 4.77 4.03 -4.40
N ILE A 198 5.75 4.20 -3.51
CA ILE A 198 5.81 5.34 -2.58
C ILE A 198 6.08 6.66 -3.32
N ILE A 199 6.72 6.63 -4.49
CA ILE A 199 6.97 7.83 -5.30
C ILE A 199 5.64 8.46 -5.78
N TRP A 200 4.61 7.65 -6.02
CA TRP A 200 3.31 8.13 -6.51
C TRP A 200 2.61 9.10 -5.55
N PRO A 201 2.39 8.79 -4.25
CA PRO A 201 1.86 9.77 -3.31
C PRO A 201 2.80 10.97 -3.14
N TYR A 202 4.13 10.81 -3.23
CA TYR A 202 5.06 11.95 -3.16
C TYR A 202 4.82 12.94 -4.31
N PHE A 203 4.59 12.43 -5.51
CA PHE A 203 4.19 13.24 -6.66
C PHE A 203 2.84 13.94 -6.42
N GLY A 204 1.88 13.25 -5.81
CA GLY A 204 0.60 13.85 -5.39
C GLY A 204 0.75 14.98 -4.36
N ILE A 205 1.69 14.86 -3.42
CA ILE A 205 1.97 15.91 -2.42
C ILE A 205 2.68 17.10 -3.07
N TYR A 206 3.68 16.82 -3.91
CA TYR A 206 4.41 17.85 -4.65
C TYR A 206 3.46 18.68 -5.51
N THR A 207 2.60 18.03 -6.30
CA THR A 207 1.66 18.73 -7.18
C THR A 207 0.61 19.57 -6.43
N LYS A 208 0.22 19.17 -5.21
CA LYS A 208 -0.69 19.95 -4.37
C LYS A 208 -0.03 21.23 -3.82
N ASN A 209 1.25 21.16 -3.47
CA ASN A 209 1.98 22.23 -2.75
C ASN A 209 3.10 22.87 -3.59
N ALA A 210 3.07 22.71 -4.91
CA ALA A 210 4.20 23.01 -5.80
C ALA A 210 4.60 24.50 -5.71
N GLY A 211 5.85 24.75 -5.34
CA GLY A 211 6.40 26.11 -5.22
C GLY A 211 5.99 26.87 -3.96
N GLU A 212 5.24 26.24 -3.04
CA GLU A 212 4.84 26.85 -1.77
C GLU A 212 5.94 26.70 -0.70
N TYR A 213 6.57 25.52 -0.62
CA TYR A 213 7.59 25.19 0.39
C TYR A 213 8.82 24.56 -0.26
N GLY A 214 9.90 25.34 -0.44
CA GLY A 214 11.12 24.83 -1.05
C GLY A 214 11.77 23.63 -0.33
N SER A 215 11.64 23.56 1.01
CA SER A 215 12.12 22.41 1.79
C SER A 215 11.31 21.13 1.53
N LEU A 216 9.99 21.25 1.32
CA LEU A 216 9.11 20.13 0.97
C LEU A 216 9.48 19.56 -0.40
N ASP A 217 9.64 20.43 -1.39
CA ASP A 217 10.02 20.06 -2.75
C ASP A 217 11.34 19.27 -2.76
N ILE A 218 12.34 19.74 -1.98
CA ILE A 218 13.62 19.06 -1.83
C ILE A 218 13.45 17.68 -1.19
N VAL A 219 12.69 17.56 -0.09
CA VAL A 219 12.50 16.28 0.61
C VAL A 219 11.77 15.26 -0.27
N LEU A 220 10.72 15.69 -0.99
CA LEU A 220 9.98 14.83 -1.91
C LEU A 220 10.86 14.36 -3.07
N LEU A 221 11.67 15.26 -3.65
CA LEU A 221 12.60 14.93 -4.73
C LEU A 221 13.69 13.96 -4.26
N VAL A 222 14.40 14.29 -3.18
CA VAL A 222 15.48 13.45 -2.62
C VAL A 222 14.93 12.09 -2.22
N GLY A 223 13.79 12.05 -1.53
CA GLY A 223 13.13 10.81 -1.15
C GLY A 223 12.76 9.95 -2.36
N SER A 224 12.22 10.56 -3.43
CA SER A 224 11.88 9.85 -4.67
C SER A 224 13.12 9.29 -5.38
N VAL A 225 14.22 10.04 -5.42
CA VAL A 225 15.50 9.59 -5.99
C VAL A 225 16.06 8.41 -5.20
N ILE A 226 16.05 8.47 -3.86
CA ILE A 226 16.50 7.37 -2.99
C ILE A 226 15.67 6.10 -3.24
N LEU A 227 14.35 6.23 -3.34
CA LEU A 227 13.45 5.11 -3.62
C LEU A 227 13.68 4.50 -5.01
N LEU A 228 13.90 5.34 -6.02
CA LEU A 228 14.23 4.90 -7.37
C LEU A 228 15.58 4.15 -7.42
N ILE A 229 16.62 4.71 -6.80
CA ILE A 229 17.93 4.06 -6.69
C ILE A 229 17.79 2.71 -5.97
N THR A 230 17.01 2.65 -4.89
CA THR A 230 16.76 1.41 -4.16
C THR A 230 16.09 0.37 -5.05
N ALA A 231 15.07 0.75 -5.82
CA ALA A 231 14.41 -0.16 -6.77
C ALA A 231 15.42 -0.72 -7.78
N ILE A 232 16.27 0.12 -8.35
CA ILE A 232 17.33 -0.26 -9.30
C ILE A 232 18.33 -1.23 -8.66
N ILE A 233 18.82 -0.93 -7.44
CA ILE A 233 19.73 -1.81 -6.69
C ILE A 233 19.10 -3.19 -6.48
N VAL A 234 17.83 -3.23 -6.06
CA VAL A 234 17.11 -4.49 -5.81
C VAL A 234 16.92 -5.29 -7.10
N ILE A 235 16.65 -4.65 -8.23
CA ILE A 235 16.60 -5.31 -9.55
C ILE A 235 17.95 -5.96 -9.86
N PHE A 236 19.05 -5.23 -9.70
CA PHE A 236 20.39 -5.77 -9.95
C PHE A 236 20.76 -6.92 -9.01
N MET A 237 20.42 -6.83 -7.73
CA MET A 237 20.60 -7.92 -6.76
C MET A 237 19.86 -9.19 -7.20
N LYS A 238 18.63 -9.04 -7.73
CA LYS A 238 17.82 -10.15 -8.23
C LYS A 238 18.43 -10.80 -9.46
N VAL A 239 18.89 -10.01 -10.44
CA VAL A 239 19.54 -10.53 -11.67
C VAL A 239 20.81 -11.31 -11.34
N ARG A 240 21.69 -10.78 -10.48
CA ARG A 240 22.95 -11.46 -10.09
C ARG A 240 22.71 -12.78 -9.35
N SER A 241 21.65 -12.86 -8.54
CA SER A 241 21.29 -14.11 -7.86
C SER A 241 20.77 -15.20 -8.80
N GLY A 242 20.23 -14.82 -9.97
CA GLY A 242 19.76 -15.75 -11.00
C GLY A 242 20.87 -16.26 -11.93
N SER A 243 21.89 -15.46 -12.19
CA SER A 243 23.01 -15.81 -13.09
C SER A 243 24.07 -16.74 -12.46
N GLY A 244 23.97 -17.03 -11.16
CA GLY A 244 24.95 -17.83 -10.42
C GLY A 244 24.57 -19.30 -10.20
N ARG A 245 23.43 -19.79 -10.74
CA ARG A 245 23.13 -21.23 -10.75
C ARG A 245 23.70 -21.83 -12.05
N PRO A 246 24.82 -22.57 -12.02
CA PRO A 246 25.18 -23.40 -13.16
C PRO A 246 24.01 -24.33 -13.47
N ALA A 247 23.79 -24.57 -14.76
CA ALA A 247 22.84 -25.56 -15.23
C ALA A 247 23.30 -26.95 -14.77
N GLU A 248 22.95 -27.33 -13.54
CA GLU A 248 23.21 -28.65 -13.03
C GLU A 248 22.10 -29.58 -13.54
N ASN A 249 22.42 -30.23 -14.67
CA ASN A 249 21.93 -31.51 -15.16
C ASN A 249 20.41 -31.75 -15.14
N ARG A 250 19.78 -31.51 -16.29
CA ARG A 250 18.72 -32.39 -16.82
C ARG A 250 19.11 -32.90 -18.19
#